data_AF-A0A7S2LM23-F1
#
_entry.id   AF-A0A7S2LM23-F1
#
_cell.length_a   1.000
_cell.length_b   1.000
_cell.length_c   1.000
_cell.angle_alpha   90.00
_cell.angle_beta   90.00
_cell.angle_gamma   90.00
#
_symmetry.space_group_name_H-M   'P 1'
#
loop_
_entity.id
_entity.type
_entity.pdbx_description
1 polymer ?
#
loop_
_entity_poly.entity_id
_entity_poly.type
_entity_poly.pdbx_seq_one_letter_code
_entity_poly.pdbx_strand_id
1 'polypeptide(L)'
;EGVYEVTRLMEQLVEFHGPNGWTDLDLLIGSTSGALVTLSPVQARAQFSLWCVLAVPLILGVKVDHMSAWDVETYGNRDAIKINQDPLAKTPRVASASTCPPYPKFEMAAKPDGSPSFKIPPAFMYAEGVVCGSHHARSCSECPQGHGEGWCHGECRWASATKRCVPQENPGEKREHIKLEDSADPWQFSVFRHADLRQCQQVWTRELSGGWFAVVV
;
A
#
# COMPACT_ATOMS: atom_id res chain seq x y z
N GLU A 1 5.57 -0.18 2.20
CA GLU A 1 5.28 -1.59 2.54
C GLU A 1 4.18 -1.77 3.60
N GLY A 2 3.40 -0.75 3.94
CA GLY A 2 2.18 -0.95 4.76
C GLY A 2 0.91 -0.71 3.96
N VAL A 3 0.81 0.50 3.40
CA VAL A 3 -0.39 0.97 2.68
C VAL A 3 -0.70 0.15 1.42
N TYR A 4 0.33 -0.27 0.66
CA TYR A 4 0.12 -1.07 -0.55
C TYR A 4 -0.44 -2.46 -0.22
N GLU A 5 0.16 -3.14 0.75
CA GLU A 5 -0.19 -4.50 1.15
C GLU A 5 -1.62 -4.54 1.69
N VAL A 6 -2.01 -3.55 2.51
CA VAL A 6 -3.39 -3.47 3.03
C VAL A 6 -4.41 -3.15 1.94
N THR A 7 -4.07 -2.38 0.89
CA THR A 7 -5.01 -2.18 -0.23
C THR A 7 -5.16 -3.44 -1.07
N ARG A 8 -4.09 -4.23 -1.24
CA ARG A 8 -4.17 -5.52 -1.94
C ARG A 8 -4.96 -6.57 -1.15
N LEU A 9 -4.91 -6.51 0.18
CA LEU A 9 -5.80 -7.28 1.06
C LEU A 9 -7.25 -6.80 0.91
N MET A 10 -7.47 -5.48 0.93
CA MET A 10 -8.79 -4.88 0.78
C MET A 10 -9.47 -5.32 -0.51
N GLU A 11 -8.75 -5.41 -1.63
CA GLU A 11 -9.28 -5.89 -2.93
C GLU A 11 -9.95 -7.26 -2.83
N GLN A 12 -9.44 -8.12 -1.94
CA GLN A 12 -10.00 -9.45 -1.72
C GLN A 12 -11.10 -9.44 -0.67
N LEU A 13 -11.09 -8.50 0.27
CA LEU A 13 -12.09 -8.38 1.34
C LEU A 13 -13.32 -7.56 0.95
N VAL A 14 -13.32 -6.91 -0.22
CA VAL A 14 -14.43 -6.04 -0.66
C VAL A 14 -15.79 -6.71 -0.59
N GLU A 15 -15.90 -8.02 -0.82
CA GLU A 15 -17.19 -8.74 -0.75
C GLU A 15 -17.81 -8.77 0.66
N PHE A 16 -17.00 -8.60 1.70
CA PHE A 16 -17.43 -8.55 3.11
C PHE A 16 -17.52 -7.13 3.66
N HIS A 17 -17.25 -6.13 2.84
CA HIS A 17 -17.15 -4.73 3.26
C HIS A 17 -18.43 -3.96 2.90
N GLY A 18 -19.10 -3.39 3.91
CA GLY A 18 -20.27 -2.54 3.70
C GLY A 18 -21.06 -2.24 4.98
N PRO A 19 -22.33 -1.82 4.85
CA PRO A 19 -23.20 -1.55 6.00
C PRO A 19 -23.21 -2.71 6.99
N ASN A 20 -23.06 -2.37 8.28
CA ASN A 20 -22.98 -3.30 9.43
C ASN A 20 -21.65 -4.05 9.58
N GLY A 21 -20.67 -3.88 8.68
CA GLY A 21 -19.37 -4.52 8.77
C GLY A 21 -18.35 -3.89 7.83
N TRP A 22 -17.48 -3.04 8.37
CA TRP A 22 -16.44 -2.35 7.59
C TRP A 22 -15.09 -3.00 7.83
N THR A 23 -14.34 -3.24 6.76
CA THR A 23 -12.93 -3.67 6.84
C THR A 23 -12.10 -2.58 7.52
N ASP A 24 -11.33 -2.97 8.53
CA ASP A 24 -10.38 -2.09 9.19
C ASP A 24 -8.98 -2.28 8.59
N LEU A 25 -8.41 -1.20 8.05
CA LEU A 25 -7.05 -1.21 7.47
C LEU A 25 -6.00 -0.66 8.44
N ASP A 26 -6.33 -0.59 9.72
CA ASP A 26 -5.52 -0.04 10.79
C ASP A 26 -5.47 1.50 10.79
N LEU A 27 -4.81 2.04 11.81
CA LEU A 27 -4.75 3.46 12.16
C LEU A 27 -4.12 4.34 11.07
N LEU A 28 -4.53 5.61 11.02
CA LEU A 28 -3.88 6.66 10.23
C LEU A 28 -2.56 7.07 10.90
N ILE A 29 -1.44 7.00 10.16
CA ILE A 29 -0.07 7.08 10.73
C ILE A 29 0.42 8.53 10.92
N GLY A 30 -0.15 9.53 10.23
CA GLY A 30 0.18 10.95 10.45
C GLY A 30 1.58 11.39 10.05
N SER A 31 1.77 12.71 9.98
CA SER A 31 3.07 13.35 9.75
C SER A 31 3.65 14.01 11.01
N THR A 32 2.86 14.07 12.08
CA THR A 32 3.24 14.64 13.37
C THR A 32 4.35 13.83 14.05
N SER A 33 5.44 14.51 14.45
CA SER A 33 6.56 13.90 15.17
C SER A 33 6.17 13.39 16.55
N GLY A 34 6.67 12.22 16.95
CA GLY A 34 6.48 11.65 18.28
C GLY A 34 5.64 10.36 18.35
N ALA A 35 5.24 9.83 17.19
CA ALA A 35 4.79 8.45 17.02
C ALA A 35 5.97 7.51 16.69
N LEU A 36 5.79 6.19 16.89
CA LEU A 36 6.81 5.18 16.58
C LEU A 36 7.14 5.13 15.07
N VAL A 37 6.16 5.46 14.23
CA VAL A 37 6.26 5.55 12.78
C VAL A 37 5.61 6.87 12.36
N THR A 38 6.24 7.59 11.44
CA THR A 38 5.73 8.87 10.91
C THR A 38 5.85 8.88 9.39
N LEU A 39 4.84 9.41 8.71
CA LEU A 39 4.84 9.61 7.26
C LEU A 39 5.27 11.03 6.89
N SER A 40 5.64 11.25 5.63
CA SER A 40 5.70 12.61 5.11
C SER A 40 4.30 13.24 5.08
N PRO A 41 4.18 14.57 5.09
CA PRO A 41 2.89 15.26 4.95
C PRO A 41 2.08 14.76 3.74
N VAL A 42 2.73 14.56 2.60
CA VAL A 42 2.08 14.10 1.36
C VAL A 42 1.64 12.65 1.49
N GLN A 43 2.48 11.78 2.05
CA GLN A 43 2.14 10.38 2.32
C GLN A 43 0.96 10.24 3.29
N ALA A 44 0.90 11.04 4.35
CA ALA A 44 -0.21 11.05 5.29
C ALA A 44 -1.53 11.47 4.62
N ARG A 45 -1.48 12.47 3.73
CA ARG A 45 -2.64 12.90 2.94
C ARG A 45 -3.07 11.88 1.90
N ALA A 46 -2.11 11.18 1.27
CA ALA A 46 -2.39 10.06 0.38
C ALA A 46 -3.09 8.92 1.13
N GLN A 47 -2.56 8.49 2.29
CA GLN A 47 -3.17 7.48 3.15
C GLN A 47 -4.61 7.88 3.52
N PHE A 48 -4.81 9.11 3.98
CA PHE A 48 -6.14 9.60 4.36
C PHE A 48 -7.14 9.60 3.19
N SER A 49 -6.69 10.09 2.03
CA SER A 49 -7.54 10.15 0.83
C SER A 49 -7.96 8.74 0.39
N LEU A 50 -7.02 7.79 0.45
CA LEU A 50 -7.26 6.38 0.16
C LEU A 50 -8.26 5.76 1.16
N TRP A 51 -8.07 5.96 2.47
CA TRP A 51 -9.00 5.49 3.50
C TRP A 51 -10.40 6.06 3.28
N CYS A 52 -10.49 7.33 2.87
CA CYS A 52 -11.76 7.97 2.57
C CYS A 52 -12.46 7.30 1.39
N VAL A 53 -11.80 7.06 0.27
CA VAL A 53 -12.42 6.40 -0.89
C VAL A 53 -12.73 4.93 -0.61
N LEU A 54 -11.92 4.24 0.20
CA LEU A 54 -12.15 2.85 0.58
C LEU A 54 -13.26 2.64 1.61
N ALA A 55 -13.81 3.72 2.18
CA ALA A 55 -14.88 3.65 3.21
C ALA A 55 -14.47 2.85 4.47
N VAL A 56 -13.18 2.85 4.81
CA VAL A 56 -12.67 2.15 5.99
C VAL A 56 -12.71 3.08 7.22
N PRO A 57 -12.65 2.55 8.45
CA PRO A 57 -12.62 3.36 9.67
C PRO A 57 -11.53 4.43 9.67
N LEU A 58 -11.88 5.66 10.04
CA LEU A 58 -10.95 6.79 10.12
C LEU A 58 -10.48 6.99 11.56
N ILE A 59 -9.61 6.10 12.03
CA ILE A 59 -9.09 6.13 13.40
C ILE A 59 -7.71 6.78 13.41
N LEU A 60 -7.55 7.86 14.17
CA LEU A 60 -6.31 8.61 14.26
C LEU A 60 -5.29 7.88 15.14
N GLY A 61 -4.12 7.54 14.57
CA GLY A 61 -2.96 7.01 15.30
C GLY A 61 -2.00 8.09 15.78
N VAL A 62 -2.39 9.37 15.72
CA VAL A 62 -1.57 10.53 16.07
C VAL A 62 -1.90 11.07 17.47
N LYS A 63 -0.97 11.82 18.06
CA LYS A 63 -1.23 12.61 19.27
C LYS A 63 -2.09 13.81 18.94
N VAL A 64 -3.39 13.72 19.27
CA VAL A 64 -4.42 14.71 18.89
C VAL A 64 -4.20 16.08 19.53
N ASP A 65 -3.58 16.12 20.72
CA ASP A 65 -3.24 17.34 21.45
C ASP A 65 -2.02 18.09 20.89
N HIS A 66 -1.24 17.44 20.02
CA HIS A 66 0.01 17.96 19.47
C HIS A 66 0.12 17.74 17.95
N MET A 67 -0.99 17.86 17.22
CA MET A 67 -1.00 17.68 15.77
C MET A 67 -0.34 18.84 15.02
N SER A 68 0.37 18.51 13.94
CA SER A 68 0.84 19.52 12.97
C SER A 68 -0.33 20.20 12.28
N ALA A 69 -0.16 21.46 11.85
CA ALA A 69 -1.19 22.17 11.08
C ALA A 69 -1.60 21.43 9.80
N TRP A 70 -0.66 20.70 9.19
CA TRP A 70 -0.91 19.88 8.01
C TRP A 70 -1.78 18.66 8.29
N ASP A 71 -1.56 17.97 9.41
CA ASP A 71 -2.39 16.82 9.82
C ASP A 71 -3.80 17.30 10.20
N VAL A 72 -3.92 18.47 10.86
CA VAL A 72 -5.23 19.08 11.15
C VAL A 72 -5.98 19.43 9.88
N GLU A 73 -5.31 20.04 8.90
CA GLU A 73 -5.90 20.33 7.59
C GLU A 73 -6.34 19.04 6.86
N THR A 74 -5.47 18.03 6.86
CA THR A 74 -5.69 16.76 6.17
C THR A 74 -6.84 15.99 6.80
N TYR A 75 -6.77 15.67 8.10
CA TYR A 75 -7.77 14.87 8.80
C TYR A 75 -9.05 15.66 9.13
N GLY A 76 -9.00 16.99 9.07
CA GLY A 76 -10.17 17.86 9.19
C GLY A 76 -10.90 18.14 7.87
N ASN A 77 -10.44 17.59 6.75
CA ASN A 77 -11.04 17.84 5.43
C ASN A 77 -12.46 17.24 5.34
N ARG A 78 -13.45 18.13 5.46
CA ARG A 78 -14.87 17.75 5.47
C ARG A 78 -15.34 17.08 4.19
N ASP A 79 -14.78 17.42 3.04
CA ASP A 79 -15.24 16.86 1.76
C ASP A 79 -14.71 15.45 1.55
N ALA A 80 -13.47 15.17 1.97
CA ALA A 80 -12.93 13.82 2.04
C ALA A 80 -13.71 12.94 3.05
N ILE A 81 -14.05 13.49 4.22
CA ILE A 81 -14.87 12.79 5.22
C ILE A 81 -16.27 12.49 4.69
N LYS A 82 -16.91 13.43 3.98
CA LYS A 82 -18.22 13.19 3.34
C LYS A 82 -18.17 12.06 2.32
N ILE A 83 -17.08 11.94 1.57
CA ILE A 83 -16.86 10.78 0.69
C ILE A 83 -16.89 9.53 1.57
N ASN A 84 -16.03 9.40 2.58
CA ASN A 84 -15.98 8.24 3.48
C ASN A 84 -17.37 7.87 4.04
N GLN A 85 -18.10 8.87 4.53
CA GLN A 85 -19.40 8.76 5.20
C GLN A 85 -20.62 8.81 4.26
N ASP A 86 -20.42 8.63 2.94
CA ASP A 86 -21.53 8.69 1.99
C ASP A 86 -22.62 7.64 2.28
N PRO A 87 -23.91 8.03 2.34
CA PRO A 87 -24.99 7.16 2.77
C PRO A 87 -25.34 6.05 1.77
N LEU A 88 -24.88 6.12 0.51
CA LEU A 88 -25.05 5.04 -0.45
C LEU A 88 -24.32 3.77 0.00
N ALA A 89 -23.26 3.94 0.80
CA ALA A 89 -22.51 2.86 1.44
C ALA A 89 -22.09 1.73 0.49
N LYS A 90 -21.85 2.07 -0.79
CA LYS A 90 -21.39 1.13 -1.79
C LYS A 90 -19.93 0.79 -1.56
N THR A 91 -19.61 -0.49 -1.71
CA THR A 91 -18.25 -1.02 -1.60
C THR A 91 -17.32 -0.40 -2.66
N PRO A 92 -16.07 -0.03 -2.31
CA PRO A 92 -15.08 0.42 -3.28
C PRO A 92 -14.63 -0.71 -4.21
N ARG A 93 -14.06 -0.36 -5.37
CA ARG A 93 -13.51 -1.33 -6.32
C ARG A 93 -12.27 -0.78 -7.02
N VAL A 94 -11.34 -1.67 -7.34
CA VAL A 94 -10.22 -1.36 -8.23
C VAL A 94 -10.78 -1.13 -9.64
N ALA A 95 -10.52 0.05 -10.20
CA ALA A 95 -10.79 0.29 -11.62
C ALA A 95 -9.85 -0.55 -12.48
N SER A 96 -10.27 -0.88 -13.70
CA SER A 96 -9.54 -1.75 -14.65
C SER A 96 -8.05 -1.38 -14.87
N ALA A 97 -7.65 -0.15 -14.52
CA ALA A 97 -6.26 0.31 -14.52
C ALA A 97 -5.53 -0.07 -13.21
N SER A 98 -5.01 -1.30 -13.14
CA SER A 98 -3.95 -1.68 -12.20
C SER A 98 -2.73 -2.13 -12.98
N THR A 99 -1.59 -1.47 -12.74
CA THR A 99 -0.28 -1.89 -13.29
C THR A 99 0.54 -2.67 -12.28
N CYS A 100 -0.06 -3.02 -11.13
CA CYS A 100 0.61 -3.74 -10.07
C CYS A 100 0.76 -5.24 -10.38
N PRO A 101 1.87 -5.85 -9.93
CA PRO A 101 2.04 -7.30 -10.03
C PRO A 101 0.85 -8.06 -9.42
N PRO A 102 0.57 -9.28 -9.90
CA PRO A 102 -0.41 -10.16 -9.25
C PRO A 102 -0.09 -10.30 -7.76
N TYR A 103 -1.12 -10.16 -6.93
CA TYR A 103 -0.97 -10.34 -5.49
C TYR A 103 -1.54 -11.69 -5.08
N PRO A 104 -0.92 -12.41 -4.13
CA PRO A 104 -1.39 -13.74 -3.75
C PRO A 104 -2.83 -13.69 -3.25
N LYS A 105 -3.64 -14.65 -3.71
CA LYS A 105 -5.02 -14.79 -3.25
C LYS A 105 -5.08 -15.64 -1.98
N PHE A 106 -5.83 -15.21 -0.98
CA PHE A 106 -6.19 -16.06 0.15
C PHE A 106 -7.53 -16.74 -0.10
N GLU A 107 -7.64 -18.00 0.32
CA GLU A 107 -8.91 -18.72 0.22
C GLU A 107 -9.78 -18.33 1.42
N MET A 108 -10.89 -17.67 1.13
CA MET A 108 -11.94 -17.40 2.10
C MET A 108 -13.07 -18.39 1.89
N ALA A 109 -13.47 -19.06 2.96
CA ALA A 109 -14.61 -19.96 2.97
C ALA A 109 -15.44 -19.76 4.24
N ALA A 110 -16.70 -20.16 4.22
CA ALA A 110 -17.47 -20.37 5.45
C ALA A 110 -17.36 -21.85 5.84
N LYS A 111 -17.08 -22.13 7.11
CA LYS A 111 -17.20 -23.48 7.66
C LYS A 111 -18.68 -23.86 7.79
N PRO A 112 -19.01 -25.16 7.96
CA PRO A 112 -20.39 -25.60 8.17
C PRO A 112 -21.10 -24.96 9.37
N ASP A 113 -20.35 -24.46 10.35
CA ASP A 113 -20.86 -23.75 11.54
C ASP A 113 -21.09 -22.24 11.31
N GLY A 114 -20.87 -21.74 10.08
CA GLY A 114 -20.99 -20.34 9.70
C GLY A 114 -19.79 -19.47 10.08
N SER A 115 -18.78 -20.02 10.77
CA SER A 115 -17.55 -19.28 11.05
C SER A 115 -16.70 -19.10 9.78
N PRO A 116 -16.02 -17.96 9.60
CA PRO A 116 -15.13 -17.78 8.47
C PRO A 116 -13.88 -18.65 8.62
N SER A 117 -13.43 -19.22 7.51
CA SER A 117 -12.20 -19.98 7.32
C SER A 117 -11.31 -19.21 6.37
N PHE A 118 -10.18 -18.74 6.88
CA PHE A 118 -9.14 -18.10 6.10
C PHE A 118 -8.00 -19.11 5.92
N LYS A 119 -7.84 -19.67 4.72
CA LYS A 119 -6.62 -20.39 4.37
C LYS A 119 -5.71 -19.41 3.65
N ILE A 120 -4.75 -18.95 4.41
CA ILE A 120 -3.66 -18.14 3.91
C ILE A 120 -2.63 -19.14 3.34
N PRO A 121 -2.34 -19.14 2.02
CA PRO A 121 -1.32 -20.01 1.46
C PRO A 121 0.01 -19.80 2.21
N PRO A 122 0.83 -20.84 2.43
CA PRO A 122 2.11 -20.70 3.15
C PRO A 122 3.03 -19.61 2.59
N ALA A 123 2.90 -19.31 1.29
CA ALA A 123 3.55 -18.20 0.59
C ALA A 123 3.28 -16.80 1.18
N PHE A 124 2.31 -16.67 2.10
CA PHE A 124 1.96 -15.43 2.78
C PHE A 124 2.55 -15.33 4.19
N MET A 125 2.80 -16.46 4.88
CA MET A 125 3.35 -16.47 6.25
C MET A 125 4.87 -16.53 6.27
N TYR A 126 5.48 -16.91 5.15
CA TYR A 126 6.92 -16.82 4.95
C TYR A 126 7.18 -16.15 3.62
N ALA A 127 7.89 -15.03 3.71
CA ALA A 127 8.83 -14.58 2.70
C ALA A 127 9.84 -15.71 2.38
N GLU A 128 9.45 -16.73 1.63
CA GLU A 128 10.42 -17.56 0.86
C GLU A 128 10.88 -16.83 -0.39
N GLY A 129 10.95 -15.51 -0.29
CA GLY A 129 11.36 -14.63 -1.35
C GLY A 129 12.08 -13.44 -0.75
N VAL A 130 12.86 -12.80 -1.59
CA VAL A 130 13.63 -11.63 -1.26
C VAL A 130 12.97 -10.42 -1.89
N VAL A 131 13.01 -9.29 -1.20
CA VAL A 131 12.66 -8.00 -1.78
C VAL A 131 13.85 -7.55 -2.63
N CYS A 132 13.65 -7.46 -3.95
CA CYS A 132 14.68 -7.07 -4.92
C CYS A 132 14.78 -5.54 -5.10
N GLY A 133 14.22 -4.77 -4.17
CA GLY A 133 13.97 -3.32 -4.27
C GLY A 133 12.52 -3.03 -4.64
N SER A 134 12.20 -3.03 -5.93
CA SER A 134 10.85 -2.68 -6.42
C SER A 134 9.93 -3.88 -6.69
N HIS A 135 10.43 -5.10 -6.56
CA HIS A 135 9.68 -6.34 -6.82
C HIS A 135 10.17 -7.47 -5.91
N HIS A 136 9.44 -8.58 -5.89
CA HIS A 136 9.80 -9.77 -5.12
C HIS A 136 10.27 -10.89 -6.05
N ALA A 137 11.24 -11.68 -5.60
CA ALA A 137 11.67 -12.91 -6.26
C ALA A 137 11.84 -14.03 -5.23
N ARG A 138 11.88 -15.30 -5.64
CA ARG A 138 12.10 -16.42 -4.69
C ARG A 138 13.50 -16.44 -4.08
N SER A 139 14.47 -15.81 -4.75
CA SER A 139 15.86 -15.74 -4.29
C SER A 139 16.55 -14.55 -4.95
N CYS A 140 17.66 -14.06 -4.37
CA CYS A 140 18.39 -12.94 -4.96
C CYS A 140 18.85 -13.25 -6.38
N SER A 141 19.20 -14.49 -6.67
CA SER A 141 19.58 -14.92 -8.02
C SER A 141 18.48 -14.73 -9.07
N GLU A 142 17.21 -14.70 -8.66
CA GLU A 142 16.06 -14.53 -9.55
C GLU A 142 15.63 -13.07 -9.71
N CYS A 143 16.11 -12.17 -8.84
CA CYS A 143 15.81 -10.73 -8.92
C CYS A 143 16.08 -10.13 -10.32
N PRO A 144 17.20 -10.44 -11.00
CA PRO A 144 17.52 -9.80 -12.27
C PRO A 144 16.53 -10.08 -13.40
N GLN A 145 15.89 -11.27 -13.44
CA GLN A 145 14.99 -11.70 -14.52
C GLN A 145 15.51 -11.43 -15.97
N GLY A 146 16.83 -11.40 -16.17
CA GLY A 146 17.48 -11.06 -17.45
C GLY A 146 17.81 -9.58 -17.67
N HIS A 147 17.43 -8.68 -16.75
CA HIS A 147 17.67 -7.24 -16.78
C HIS A 147 18.98 -6.79 -16.11
N GLY A 148 19.68 -7.71 -15.43
CA GLY A 148 21.04 -7.47 -14.92
C GLY A 148 21.10 -6.72 -13.58
N GLU A 149 22.14 -5.92 -13.39
CA GLU A 149 22.51 -5.27 -12.12
C GLU A 149 21.41 -4.35 -11.58
N GLY A 150 20.76 -3.57 -12.44
CA GLY A 150 19.73 -2.60 -12.04
C GLY A 150 18.44 -3.22 -11.49
N TRP A 151 18.34 -4.55 -11.48
CA TRP A 151 17.19 -5.29 -10.91
C TRP A 151 17.57 -6.05 -9.63
N CYS A 152 18.71 -5.72 -9.03
CA CYS A 152 19.24 -6.38 -7.84
C CYS A 152 19.43 -5.37 -6.69
N HIS A 153 18.37 -5.15 -5.91
CA HIS A 153 18.35 -4.23 -4.77
C HIS A 153 17.61 -4.83 -3.56
N GLY A 154 17.30 -4.00 -2.56
CA GLY A 154 16.53 -4.40 -1.37
C GLY A 154 17.34 -5.29 -0.44
N GLU A 155 16.92 -6.54 -0.28
CA GLU A 155 17.60 -7.57 0.52
C GLU A 155 18.78 -8.23 -0.23
N CYS A 156 19.00 -7.80 -1.47
CA CYS A 156 20.00 -8.34 -2.38
C CYS A 156 20.99 -7.28 -2.86
N ARG A 157 22.20 -7.72 -3.20
CA ARG A 157 23.26 -6.89 -3.79
C ARG A 157 23.85 -7.53 -5.03
N TRP A 158 24.24 -6.71 -5.99
CA TRP A 158 24.91 -7.19 -7.18
C TRP A 158 26.39 -7.50 -6.89
N ALA A 159 26.83 -8.71 -7.22
CA ALA A 159 28.23 -9.11 -7.14
C ALA A 159 28.88 -8.95 -8.51
N SER A 160 29.55 -7.82 -8.76
CA SER A 160 30.17 -7.51 -10.06
C SER A 160 31.23 -8.55 -10.47
N ALA A 161 31.89 -9.20 -9.51
CA ALA A 161 32.87 -10.25 -9.76
C ALA A 161 32.26 -11.51 -10.41
N THR A 162 31.02 -11.87 -10.06
CA THR A 162 30.34 -13.07 -10.57
C THR A 162 29.17 -12.74 -11.51
N LYS A 163 28.85 -11.45 -11.67
CA LYS A 163 27.69 -10.94 -12.42
C LYS A 163 26.38 -11.59 -11.98
N ARG A 164 26.22 -11.78 -10.66
CA ARG A 164 25.04 -12.40 -10.04
C ARG A 164 24.51 -11.53 -8.93
N CYS A 165 23.20 -11.62 -8.71
CA CYS A 165 22.54 -11.00 -7.58
C CYS A 165 22.55 -11.98 -6.39
N VAL A 166 23.05 -11.53 -5.24
CA VAL A 166 23.30 -12.36 -4.05
C VAL A 166 22.68 -11.73 -2.79
N PRO A 167 22.39 -12.50 -1.73
CA PRO A 167 21.90 -11.96 -0.47
C PRO A 167 22.88 -10.96 0.16
N GLN A 168 22.34 -9.93 0.81
CA GLN A 168 23.14 -8.97 1.57
C GLN A 168 23.49 -9.57 2.96
N GLU A 169 24.74 -9.39 3.40
CA GLU A 169 25.30 -10.11 4.57
C GLU A 169 24.76 -9.62 5.93
N ASN A 170 24.04 -8.48 5.97
CA ASN A 170 23.40 -7.94 7.17
C ASN A 170 21.96 -7.48 6.86
N PRO A 171 20.93 -8.35 6.96
CA PRO A 171 19.53 -7.98 6.69
C PRO A 171 18.91 -7.05 7.75
N GLY A 172 19.62 -6.73 8.85
CA GLY A 172 19.08 -6.01 10.02
C GLY A 172 19.78 -4.72 10.41
N GLU A 173 20.83 -4.27 9.70
CA GLU A 173 21.54 -3.05 10.08
C GLU A 173 21.10 -1.87 9.20
N LYS A 174 20.24 -1.04 9.79
CA LYS A 174 19.55 0.12 9.22
C LYS A 174 18.85 -0.21 7.91
N ARG A 175 17.54 -0.49 8.02
CA ARG A 175 16.58 0.07 7.06
C ARG A 175 16.84 1.58 7.04
N GLU A 176 17.79 2.05 6.22
CA GLU A 176 17.56 3.29 5.52
C GLU A 176 16.27 3.01 4.79
N HIS A 177 15.17 3.45 5.42
CA HIS A 177 13.88 3.51 4.76
C HIS A 177 14.20 4.03 3.38
N ILE A 178 13.90 3.24 2.34
CA ILE A 178 13.79 3.80 0.99
C ILE A 178 12.94 5.03 1.26
N LYS A 179 13.55 6.22 1.16
CA LYS A 179 12.77 7.44 1.16
C LYS A 179 11.86 7.15 -0.02
N LEU A 180 10.59 6.88 0.26
CA LEU A 180 9.58 6.95 -0.76
C LEU A 180 9.69 8.42 -1.16
N GLU A 181 10.53 8.67 -2.16
CA GLU A 181 10.97 10.00 -2.49
C GLU A 181 9.66 10.69 -2.86
N ASP A 182 9.23 11.62 -2.01
CA ASP A 182 8.57 12.81 -2.49
C ASP A 182 9.61 13.44 -3.41
N SER A 183 9.75 12.89 -4.62
CA SER A 183 10.71 13.36 -5.62
C SER A 183 10.45 14.85 -5.69
N ALA A 184 11.52 15.66 -5.65
CA ALA A 184 11.37 17.11 -5.73
C ALA A 184 10.61 17.53 -7.00
N ASP A 185 10.56 16.64 -8.01
CA ASP A 185 9.87 16.81 -9.28
C ASP A 185 9.08 15.54 -9.69
N PRO A 186 8.00 15.17 -8.98
CA PRO A 186 7.28 13.91 -9.22
C PRO A 186 6.51 13.91 -10.56
N TRP A 187 6.46 15.06 -11.24
CA TRP A 187 5.78 15.28 -12.51
C TRP A 187 6.72 15.38 -13.71
N GLN A 188 8.04 15.21 -13.52
CA GLN A 188 8.95 15.18 -14.65
C GLN A 188 8.70 13.96 -15.54
N PHE A 189 8.53 14.21 -16.85
CA PHE A 189 8.24 13.16 -17.83
C PHE A 189 9.32 12.07 -17.91
N SER A 190 10.55 12.39 -17.50
CA SER A 190 11.67 11.44 -17.37
C SER A 190 11.41 10.36 -16.32
N VAL A 191 10.82 10.73 -15.17
CA VAL A 191 10.48 9.79 -14.08
C VAL A 191 9.49 8.74 -14.57
N PHE A 192 8.49 9.14 -15.36
CA PHE A 192 7.51 8.21 -15.95
C PHE A 192 8.08 7.36 -17.12
N ARG A 193 9.23 7.73 -17.69
CA ARG A 193 9.87 6.98 -18.80
C ARG A 193 10.84 5.89 -18.33
N HIS A 194 11.36 6.00 -17.11
CA HIS A 194 12.22 4.99 -16.51
C HIS A 194 11.40 3.82 -15.97
N ALA A 195 11.44 2.67 -16.66
CA ALA A 195 10.67 1.48 -16.30
C ALA A 195 11.03 0.93 -14.90
N ASP A 196 12.27 1.16 -14.49
CA ASP A 196 12.88 0.89 -13.18
C ASP A 196 12.43 1.84 -12.07
N LEU A 197 11.85 3.01 -12.41
CA LEU A 197 11.30 3.99 -11.47
C LEU A 197 9.76 4.01 -11.47
N ARG A 198 9.11 3.19 -12.30
CA ARG A 198 7.65 3.08 -12.32
C ARG A 198 7.19 2.33 -11.08
N GLN A 199 6.77 3.10 -10.07
CA GLN A 199 5.92 2.55 -9.01
C GLN A 199 4.62 2.07 -9.65
N CYS A 200 4.17 0.86 -9.28
CA CYS A 200 2.90 0.36 -9.77
C CYS A 200 1.75 1.22 -9.26
N GLN A 201 0.68 1.32 -10.04
CA GLN A 201 -0.47 2.18 -9.72
C GLN A 201 -1.72 1.32 -9.63
N GLN A 202 -2.53 1.57 -8.60
CA GLN A 202 -3.81 0.91 -8.40
C GLN A 202 -4.89 1.99 -8.25
N VAL A 203 -5.73 2.15 -9.27
CA VAL A 203 -6.81 3.14 -9.20
C VAL A 203 -8.01 2.55 -8.47
N TRP A 204 -8.43 3.17 -7.38
CA TRP A 204 -9.63 2.83 -6.64
C TRP A 204 -10.76 3.78 -6.97
N THR A 205 -11.97 3.23 -7.07
CA THR A 205 -13.18 3.99 -7.32
C THR A 205 -14.30 3.57 -6.39
N ARG A 206 -15.12 4.54 -5.98
CA ARG A 206 -16.36 4.27 -5.25
C ARG A 206 -17.47 5.15 -5.78
N GLU A 207 -18.63 4.53 -5.98
CA GLU A 207 -19.85 5.25 -6.36
C GLU A 207 -20.43 5.92 -5.11
N LEU A 208 -20.83 7.18 -5.26
CA LEU A 208 -21.41 8.00 -4.20
C LEU A 208 -22.88 8.26 -4.48
N SER A 209 -23.60 8.70 -3.46
CA SER A 209 -24.95 9.25 -3.61
C SER A 209 -24.99 10.36 -4.68
N GLY A 210 -26.07 10.39 -5.45
CA GLY A 210 -26.23 11.36 -6.55
C GLY A 210 -25.49 11.01 -7.85
N GLY A 211 -24.91 9.81 -7.98
CA GLY A 211 -24.34 9.30 -9.24
C GLY A 211 -22.90 9.75 -9.52
N TRP A 212 -22.21 10.31 -8.52
CA TRP A 212 -20.81 10.70 -8.60
C TRP A 212 -19.88 9.52 -8.32
N PHE A 213 -18.62 9.63 -8.76
CA PHE A 213 -17.57 8.67 -8.44
C PHE A 213 -16.42 9.38 -7.73
N ALA A 214 -16.04 8.86 -6.56
CA ALA A 214 -14.76 9.18 -5.94
C ALA A 214 -13.67 8.30 -6.55
N VAL A 215 -12.49 8.88 -6.81
CA VAL A 215 -11.34 8.19 -7.41
C VAL A 215 -10.08 8.53 -6.63
N VAL A 216 -9.24 7.54 -6.37
CA VAL A 216 -7.90 7.70 -5.75
C VAL A 216 -6.92 6.72 -6.41
N VAL A 217 -5.63 7.07 -6.41
CA VAL A 217 -4.54 6.28 -7.01
C VAL A 217 -3.48 6.01 -5.95
#